data_AF-A0A4T0DKJ7-F1
#
_entry.id   AF-A0A4T0DKJ7-F1
#
_cell.length_a   1.000
_cell.length_b   1.000
_cell.length_c   1.000
_cell.angle_alpha   90.00
_cell.angle_beta   90.00
_cell.angle_gamma   90.00
#
_symmetry.space_group_name_H-M   'P 1'
#
loop_
_entity.id
_entity.type
_entity.pdbx_description
1 polymer ?
#
loop_
_entity_poly.entity_id
_entity_poly.type
_entity_poly.pdbx_seq_one_letter_code
_entity_poly.pdbx_strand_id
1 'polypeptide(L)'
;MDIDKYTFPSRLLDVLEAIAEAHFVSFDLELSGVPVKGQAKEKPGKPSLQERYLETKKAAEQYQILQIGLTCVKDDVLQGAYVCKPFNFNLSPIVEERLDVDRTFSFHSGAAEFLLGVGFKFDLPFTSGVPYLSRDEAQLAEDRAAG
;
A
#
# COMPACT_ATOMS: atom_id res chain seq x y z
N MET A 1 -8.58 -2.81 -12.25
CA MET A 1 -9.87 -2.45 -11.63
C MET A 1 -9.56 -1.59 -10.43
N ASP A 2 -10.16 -0.41 -10.33
CA ASP A 2 -9.99 0.43 -9.15
C ASP A 2 -10.99 -0.01 -8.09
N ILE A 3 -10.49 -0.24 -6.88
CA ILE A 3 -11.26 -0.75 -5.74
C ILE A 3 -11.18 0.28 -4.61
N ASP A 4 -12.35 0.67 -4.13
CA ASP A 4 -12.56 1.62 -3.06
C ASP A 4 -13.39 0.98 -1.94
N LYS A 5 -13.61 1.68 -0.82
CA LYS A 5 -14.33 1.13 0.34
C LYS A 5 -15.77 0.69 0.03
N TYR A 6 -16.39 1.24 -1.01
CA TYR A 6 -17.76 0.92 -1.38
C TYR A 6 -17.83 -0.35 -2.25
N THR A 7 -16.84 -0.53 -3.13
CA THR A 7 -16.76 -1.65 -4.06
C THR A 7 -15.99 -2.83 -3.49
N PHE A 8 -15.11 -2.62 -2.51
CA PHE A 8 -14.28 -3.66 -1.92
C PHE A 8 -15.10 -4.87 -1.42
N PRO A 9 -16.21 -4.72 -0.66
CA PRO A 9 -16.97 -5.88 -0.18
C PRO A 9 -17.54 -6.75 -1.29
N SER A 10 -18.04 -6.14 -2.38
CA SER A 10 -18.64 -6.86 -3.50
C SER A 10 -17.60 -7.43 -4.47
N ARG A 11 -16.39 -6.86 -4.50
CA ARG A 11 -15.27 -7.31 -5.35
C ARG A 11 -14.27 -8.22 -4.65
N LEU A 12 -14.39 -8.40 -3.33
CA LEU A 12 -13.45 -9.19 -2.56
C LEU A 12 -13.34 -10.63 -3.10
N LEU A 13 -14.47 -11.26 -3.44
CA LEU A 13 -14.46 -12.62 -3.98
C LEU A 13 -13.73 -12.67 -5.34
N ASP A 14 -14.03 -11.76 -6.26
CA ASP A 14 -13.37 -11.66 -7.57
C ASP A 14 -11.84 -11.53 -7.43
N VAL A 15 -11.38 -10.73 -6.46
CA VAL A 15 -9.96 -10.53 -6.16
C VAL A 15 -9.34 -11.83 -5.61
N LEU A 16 -9.99 -12.47 -4.64
CA LEU A 16 -9.51 -13.71 -4.03
C LEU A 16 -9.43 -14.85 -5.05
N GLU A 17 -10.42 -14.99 -5.94
CA GLU A 17 -10.40 -15.95 -7.04
C GLU A 17 -9.26 -15.66 -8.01
N ALA A 18 -9.07 -14.38 -8.39
CA ALA A 18 -7.97 -14.00 -9.27
C ALA A 18 -6.59 -14.31 -8.66
N ILE A 19 -6.41 -14.10 -7.35
CA ILE A 19 -5.19 -14.46 -6.63
C ILE A 19 -5.01 -15.99 -6.59
N ALA A 20 -6.07 -16.74 -6.27
CA ALA A 20 -6.01 -18.20 -6.14
C ALA A 20 -5.71 -18.90 -7.47
N GLU A 21 -6.19 -18.36 -8.59
CA GLU A 21 -5.93 -18.88 -9.93
C GLU A 21 -4.62 -18.38 -10.56
N ALA A 22 -3.98 -17.37 -9.97
CA ALA A 22 -2.76 -16.80 -10.49
C ALA A 22 -1.60 -17.81 -10.37
N HIS A 23 -0.74 -17.84 -11.39
CA HIS A 23 0.55 -18.52 -11.31
C HIS A 23 1.55 -17.68 -10.51
N PHE A 24 1.45 -16.35 -10.61
CA PHE A 24 2.16 -15.41 -9.75
C PHE A 24 1.40 -14.09 -9.65
N VAL A 25 1.69 -13.33 -8.60
CA VAL A 25 1.14 -11.99 -8.37
C VAL A 25 2.29 -11.01 -8.31
N SER A 26 2.22 -9.93 -9.10
CA SER A 26 3.09 -8.77 -8.93
C SER A 26 2.36 -7.67 -8.16
N PHE A 27 3.11 -6.81 -7.48
CA PHE A 27 2.55 -5.66 -6.80
C PHE A 27 3.47 -4.44 -6.89
N ASP A 28 2.88 -3.26 -6.75
CA ASP A 28 3.56 -1.98 -6.68
C ASP A 28 2.81 -1.03 -5.74
N LEU A 29 3.51 -0.03 -5.20
CA LEU A 29 2.98 0.85 -4.16
C LEU A 29 3.16 2.33 -4.51
N GLU A 30 2.11 3.11 -4.27
CA GLU A 30 2.21 4.57 -4.26
C GLU A 30 2.32 5.05 -2.81
N LEU A 31 3.39 5.81 -2.53
CA LEU A 31 3.78 6.22 -1.18
C LEU A 31 3.67 7.74 -1.00
N SER A 32 3.28 8.19 0.19
CA SER A 32 3.30 9.62 0.55
C SER A 32 4.71 10.22 0.59
N GLY A 33 5.74 9.36 0.62
CA GLY A 33 7.14 9.74 0.51
C GLY A 33 8.06 8.54 0.40
N VAL A 34 9.33 8.82 0.10
CA VAL A 34 10.39 7.82 -0.06
C VAL A 34 11.61 8.23 0.77
N PRO A 35 12.54 7.30 1.06
CA PRO A 35 13.78 7.66 1.73
C PRO A 35 14.52 8.78 1.00
N VAL A 36 14.80 9.89 1.70
CA VAL A 36 15.54 11.00 1.13
C VAL A 36 17.03 10.68 1.20
N LYS A 37 17.65 10.49 0.02
CA LYS A 37 19.09 10.32 -0.14
C LYS A 37 19.83 11.63 0.17
N GLY A 38 19.91 11.98 1.45
CA GLY A 38 20.45 13.27 1.88
C GLY A 38 21.16 13.27 3.22
N GLN A 39 20.78 12.40 4.16
CA GLN A 39 21.44 12.31 5.47
C GLN A 39 22.63 11.35 5.49
N ALA A 40 22.77 10.48 4.48
CA ALA A 40 23.86 9.51 4.34
C ALA A 40 25.05 10.03 3.49
N LYS A 41 25.20 11.34 3.30
CA LYS A 41 26.38 11.93 2.62
C LYS A 41 27.66 11.88 3.46
N GLU A 42 27.61 11.37 4.69
CA GLU A 42 28.76 11.46 5.61
C GLU A 42 29.79 10.33 5.49
N LYS A 43 29.53 9.27 4.70
CA LYS A 43 30.51 8.18 4.53
C LYS A 43 30.81 7.86 3.07
N PRO A 44 32.09 7.89 2.64
CA PRO A 44 32.48 7.34 1.35
C PRO A 44 32.29 5.81 1.36
N GLY A 45 31.54 5.28 0.40
CA GLY A 45 31.32 3.84 0.23
C GLY A 45 29.87 3.46 -0.05
N LYS A 46 29.62 2.19 -0.36
CA LYS A 46 28.26 1.63 -0.43
C LYS A 46 27.76 1.38 0.99
N PRO A 47 26.53 1.79 1.36
CA PRO A 47 25.98 1.49 2.67
C PRO A 47 25.80 -0.03 2.82
N SER A 48 26.07 -0.51 4.04
CA SER A 48 25.80 -1.88 4.47
C SER A 48 24.32 -2.22 4.40
N LEU A 49 23.98 -3.51 4.45
CA LEU A 49 22.58 -3.97 4.49
C LEU A 49 21.85 -3.41 5.71
N GLN A 50 22.52 -3.31 6.86
CA GLN A 50 21.93 -2.77 8.08
C GLN A 50 21.63 -1.27 7.95
N GLU A 51 22.53 -0.50 7.35
CA GLU A 51 22.31 0.93 7.12
C GLU A 51 21.13 1.15 6.16
N ARG A 52 21.02 0.34 5.09
CA ARG A 52 19.86 0.39 4.18
C ARG A 52 18.56 0.03 4.86
N TYR A 53 18.56 -1.00 5.71
CA TYR A 53 17.38 -1.37 6.49
C TYR A 53 16.93 -0.23 7.40
N LEU A 54 17.85 0.39 8.14
CA LEU A 54 17.51 1.50 9.05
C LEU A 54 16.99 2.73 8.29
N GLU A 55 17.57 3.03 7.12
CA GLU A 55 17.08 4.11 6.24
C GLU A 55 15.65 3.83 5.76
N THR A 56 15.38 2.62 5.24
CA THR A 56 14.06 2.23 4.78
C THR A 56 13.04 2.18 5.92
N LYS A 57 13.44 1.65 7.08
CA LYS A 57 12.60 1.61 8.28
C LYS A 57 12.17 3.03 8.68
N LYS A 58 13.13 3.96 8.79
CA LYS A 58 12.83 5.37 9.14
C LYS A 58 11.85 6.00 8.15
N ALA A 59 11.98 5.70 6.86
CA ALA A 59 11.02 6.19 5.86
C ALA A 59 9.64 5.54 6.02
N ALA A 60 9.57 4.23 6.28
CA ALA A 60 8.32 3.50 6.50
C ALA A 60 7.58 3.92 7.78
N GLU A 61 8.31 4.40 8.81
CA GLU A 61 7.72 4.97 10.03
C GLU A 61 7.20 6.40 9.82
N GLN A 62 7.66 7.11 8.79
CA GLN A 62 7.33 8.51 8.52
C GLN A 62 6.26 8.68 7.43
N TYR A 63 6.27 7.81 6.42
CA TYR A 63 5.43 7.90 5.23
C TYR A 63 4.43 6.75 5.16
N GLN A 64 3.37 6.94 4.39
CA GLN A 64 2.25 6.02 4.32
C GLN A 64 2.06 5.46 2.91
N ILE A 65 1.56 4.22 2.81
CA ILE A 65 1.06 3.66 1.55
C ILE A 65 -0.31 4.27 1.25
N LEU A 66 -0.43 4.91 0.09
CA LEU A 66 -1.66 5.56 -0.36
C LEU A 66 -2.45 4.67 -1.31
N GLN A 67 -1.76 3.86 -2.11
CA GLN A 67 -2.36 2.91 -3.03
C GLN A 67 -1.48 1.67 -3.17
N ILE A 68 -2.11 0.52 -3.35
CA ILE A 68 -1.44 -0.72 -3.76
C ILE A 68 -2.03 -1.18 -5.09
N GLY A 69 -1.16 -1.41 -6.06
CA GLY A 69 -1.46 -2.11 -7.30
C GLY A 69 -1.11 -3.59 -7.16
N LEU A 70 -2.03 -4.49 -7.53
CA LEU A 70 -1.83 -5.93 -7.63
C LEU A 70 -2.10 -6.38 -9.06
N THR A 71 -1.25 -7.23 -9.64
CA THR A 71 -1.56 -7.89 -10.91
C THR A 71 -1.45 -9.40 -10.76
N CYS A 72 -2.60 -10.07 -10.86
CA CYS A 72 -2.68 -11.53 -10.87
C CYS A 72 -2.42 -12.03 -12.29
N VAL A 73 -1.39 -12.87 -12.47
CA VAL A 73 -0.98 -13.36 -13.79
C VAL A 73 -1.21 -14.86 -13.87
N LYS A 74 -1.99 -15.28 -14.87
CA LYS A 74 -2.26 -16.68 -15.18
C LYS A 74 -1.62 -17.05 -16.52
N ASP A 75 -0.91 -18.17 -16.57
CA ASP A 75 -0.42 -18.74 -17.82
C ASP A 75 -1.56 -19.48 -18.54
N ASP A 76 -1.95 -18.98 -19.72
CA ASP A 76 -2.84 -19.69 -20.63
C ASP A 76 -2.00 -20.47 -21.63
N VAL A 77 -1.68 -21.71 -21.26
CA VAL A 77 -0.86 -22.62 -22.06
C VAL A 77 -1.49 -22.94 -23.42
N LEU A 78 -2.83 -22.95 -23.52
CA LEU A 78 -3.51 -23.25 -24.78
C LEU A 78 -3.37 -22.09 -25.77
N GLN A 79 -3.37 -20.86 -25.27
CA GLN A 79 -3.17 -19.65 -26.07
C GLN A 79 -1.70 -19.23 -26.16
N GLY A 80 -0.81 -19.83 -25.37
CA GLY A 80 0.60 -19.47 -25.28
C GLY A 80 0.81 -18.03 -24.79
N ALA A 81 -0.05 -17.56 -23.89
CA ALA A 81 -0.09 -16.16 -23.46
C ALA A 81 -0.36 -16.02 -21.96
N TYR A 82 0.10 -14.92 -21.38
CA TYR A 82 -0.24 -14.55 -20.01
C TYR A 82 -1.52 -13.71 -19.96
N VAL A 83 -2.45 -14.11 -19.11
CA VAL A 83 -3.67 -13.36 -18.79
C VAL A 83 -3.45 -12.59 -17.50
N CYS A 84 -3.46 -11.25 -17.58
CA CYS A 84 -3.22 -10.36 -16.46
C CYS A 84 -4.54 -9.75 -15.94
N LYS A 85 -4.76 -9.82 -14.63
CA LYS A 85 -5.87 -9.17 -13.94
C LYS A 85 -5.33 -8.14 -12.93
N PRO A 86 -5.25 -6.85 -13.30
CA PRO A 86 -4.77 -5.79 -12.41
C PRO A 86 -5.87 -5.22 -11.51
N PHE A 87 -5.51 -4.87 -10.28
CA PHE A 87 -6.34 -4.25 -9.25
C PHE A 87 -5.59 -3.10 -8.60
N ASN A 88 -6.22 -1.94 -8.40
CA ASN A 88 -5.65 -0.81 -7.65
C ASN A 88 -6.54 -0.54 -6.44
N PHE A 89 -5.98 -0.59 -5.25
CA PHE A 89 -6.70 -0.29 -4.01
C PHE A 89 -6.17 1.03 -3.46
N ASN A 90 -7.01 2.06 -3.44
CA ASN A 90 -6.70 3.24 -2.63
C ASN A 90 -6.85 2.82 -1.16
N LEU A 91 -5.82 3.00 -0.35
CA LEU A 91 -5.83 2.62 1.05
C LEU A 91 -6.11 3.84 1.92
N SER A 92 -6.99 3.68 2.91
CA SER A 92 -7.29 4.76 3.85
C SER A 92 -6.59 4.53 5.18
N PRO A 93 -5.76 5.48 5.64
CA PRO A 93 -5.25 5.44 7.01
C PRO A 93 -6.33 5.80 8.03
N ILE A 94 -7.47 6.35 7.58
CA ILE A 94 -8.61 6.73 8.42
C ILE A 94 -9.47 5.48 8.64
N VAL A 95 -9.64 5.12 9.90
CA VAL A 95 -10.52 4.02 10.32
C VAL A 95 -11.65 4.56 11.19
N GLU A 96 -12.62 3.72 11.52
CA GLU A 96 -13.75 4.12 12.38
C GLU A 96 -13.28 4.50 13.79
N GLU A 97 -13.81 5.59 14.33
CA GLU A 97 -13.41 6.16 15.64
C GLU A 97 -13.47 5.13 16.78
N ARG A 98 -14.43 4.20 16.74
CA ARG A 98 -14.58 3.12 17.74
C ARG A 98 -13.38 2.17 17.84
N LEU A 99 -12.51 2.16 16.83
CA LEU A 99 -11.29 1.34 16.83
C LEU A 99 -10.16 2.01 17.62
N ASP A 100 -10.26 3.30 17.92
CA ASP A 100 -9.27 4.09 18.66
C ASP A 100 -7.85 3.87 18.11
N VAL A 101 -7.75 4.09 16.80
CA VAL A 101 -6.51 4.07 16.02
C VAL A 101 -6.31 5.46 15.44
N ASP A 102 -5.27 6.14 15.90
CA ASP A 102 -4.85 7.44 15.39
C ASP A 102 -3.49 7.31 14.68
N ARG A 103 -3.40 7.84 13.46
CA ARG A 103 -2.22 7.74 12.62
C ARG A 103 -1.77 9.12 12.16
N THR A 104 -0.59 9.53 12.62
CA THR A 104 0.09 10.70 12.10
C THR A 104 1.20 10.26 11.14
N PHE A 105 1.20 10.81 9.93
CA PHE A 105 2.23 10.56 8.92
C PHE A 105 2.51 11.85 8.12
N SER A 106 3.57 11.83 7.30
CA SER A 106 4.02 12.99 6.53
C SER A 106 3.95 12.78 5.03
N PHE A 107 4.10 13.87 4.27
CA PHE A 107 4.32 13.84 2.82
C PHE A 107 5.71 14.36 2.49
N HIS A 108 6.40 13.67 1.57
CA HIS A 108 7.59 14.20 0.93
C HIS A 108 7.16 15.03 -0.30
N SER A 109 7.51 16.32 -0.33
CA SER A 109 7.03 17.25 -1.36
C SER A 109 7.35 16.81 -2.80
N GLY A 110 8.56 16.30 -3.04
CA GLY A 110 8.93 15.79 -4.38
C GLY A 110 8.20 14.50 -4.78
N ALA A 111 7.80 13.67 -3.81
CA ALA A 111 6.97 12.49 -4.09
C ALA A 111 5.54 12.90 -4.42
N ALA A 112 5.01 13.88 -3.67
CA ALA A 112 3.70 14.46 -3.95
C ALA A 112 3.65 15.13 -5.34
N GLU A 113 4.68 15.89 -5.72
CA GLU A 113 4.81 16.49 -7.06
C GLU A 113 4.81 15.42 -8.16
N PHE A 114 5.63 14.37 -7.99
CA PHE A 114 5.70 13.26 -8.94
C PHE A 114 4.34 12.59 -9.15
N LEU A 115 3.67 12.24 -8.05
CA LEU A 115 2.36 11.58 -8.07
C LEU A 115 1.29 12.48 -8.71
N LEU A 116 1.26 13.77 -8.37
CA LEU A 116 0.37 14.74 -9.05
C LEU A 116 0.66 14.82 -10.55
N GLY A 117 1.94 14.77 -10.95
CA GLY A 117 2.37 14.80 -12.34
C GLY A 117 1.89 13.61 -13.17
N VAL A 118 1.71 12.44 -12.56
CA VAL A 118 1.13 11.24 -13.22
C VAL A 118 -0.39 11.12 -13.01
N GLY A 119 -1.03 12.13 -12.43
CA GLY A 119 -2.49 12.21 -12.28
C GLY A 119 -3.06 11.52 -11.04
N PHE A 120 -2.21 11.16 -10.06
CA PHE A 120 -2.66 10.59 -8.79
C PHE A 120 -3.65 11.52 -8.07
N LYS A 121 -4.69 10.92 -7.48
CA LYS A 121 -5.78 11.64 -6.80
C LYS A 121 -5.62 11.50 -5.29
N PHE A 122 -4.94 12.47 -4.67
CA PHE A 122 -4.65 12.46 -3.23
C PHE A 122 -5.89 12.50 -2.34
N ASP A 123 -7.04 12.90 -2.86
CA ASP A 123 -8.31 12.86 -2.14
C ASP A 123 -8.85 11.43 -1.96
N LEU A 124 -8.54 10.49 -2.86
CA LEU A 124 -9.12 9.14 -2.82
C LEU A 124 -8.75 8.36 -1.54
N PRO A 125 -7.48 8.30 -1.10
CA PRO A 125 -7.13 7.68 0.18
C PRO A 125 -7.95 8.18 1.39
N PHE A 126 -8.36 9.45 1.39
CA PHE A 126 -9.05 10.07 2.53
C PHE A 126 -10.57 10.10 2.41
N THR A 127 -11.11 9.95 1.19
CA THR A 127 -12.55 10.07 0.95
C THR A 127 -13.21 8.71 0.71
N SER A 128 -12.57 7.85 -0.09
CA SER A 128 -13.11 6.56 -0.52
C SER A 128 -12.13 5.38 -0.37
N GLY A 129 -10.92 5.60 0.13
CA GLY A 129 -9.94 4.54 0.35
C GLY A 129 -10.46 3.42 1.25
N VAL A 130 -10.01 2.19 0.98
CA VAL A 130 -10.31 1.00 1.77
C VAL A 130 -9.58 1.12 3.12
N PRO A 131 -10.30 1.16 4.25
CA PRO A 131 -9.67 1.21 5.56
C PRO A 131 -8.94 -0.10 5.87
N TYR A 132 -7.85 -0.01 6.63
CA TYR A 132 -7.07 -1.18 7.03
C TYR A 132 -6.57 -1.06 8.46
N LEU A 133 -6.26 -2.23 9.05
CA LEU A 133 -5.57 -2.36 10.32
C LEU A 133 -4.30 -3.20 10.11
N SER A 134 -3.24 -2.82 10.80
CA SER A 134 -2.12 -3.72 11.08
C SER A 134 -2.57 -4.87 11.97
N ARG A 135 -1.72 -5.90 12.09
CA ARG A 135 -2.00 -7.05 12.95
C ARG A 135 -2.18 -6.64 14.42
N ASP A 136 -1.33 -5.73 14.90
CA ASP A 136 -1.36 -5.26 16.28
C ASP A 136 -2.60 -4.40 16.55
N GLU A 137 -2.95 -3.49 15.63
CA GLU A 137 -4.18 -2.69 15.73
C GLU A 137 -5.44 -3.57 15.68
N ALA A 138 -5.45 -4.62 14.85
CA ALA A 138 -6.56 -5.58 14.78
C ALA A 138 -6.72 -6.37 16.09
N GLN A 139 -5.61 -6.87 16.66
CA GLN A 139 -5.64 -7.57 17.95
C GLN A 139 -6.16 -6.66 19.07
N LEU A 140 -5.69 -5.41 19.14
CA LEU A 140 -6.17 -4.43 20.11
C LEU A 140 -7.67 -4.15 19.96
N ALA A 141 -8.17 -4.07 18.73
CA ALA A 141 -9.60 -3.89 18.46
C ALA A 141 -10.43 -5.10 18.91
N GLU A 142 -9.95 -6.32 18.69
CA GLU A 142 -10.60 -7.55 19.16
C GLU A 142 -10.65 -7.64 20.69
N ASP A 143 -9.53 -7.38 21.37
CA ASP A 143 -9.43 -7.42 22.83
C ASP A 143 -10.40 -6.42 23.48
N ARG A 144 -10.55 -5.23 22.89
CA ARG A 144 -11.50 -4.20 23.34
C ARG A 144 -12.95 -4.57 23.09
N ALA A 145 -13.25 -5.33 22.03
CA ALA A 145 -14.60 -5.78 21.74
C ALA A 145 -15.04 -6.97 22.62
N ALA A 146 -14.07 -7.70 23.18
CA ALA A 146 -14.31 -8.85 24.06
C ALA A 146 -14.48 -8.47 25.55
N GLY A 147 -14.05 -7.27 25.95
CA GLY A 147 -14.19 -6.72 27.31
C GLY A 147 -15.45 -5.87 27.48
#